data_AF-A0AAE4GDV2-F1
#
_entry.id   AF-A0AAE4GDV2-F1
#
_cell.length_a   1.000
_cell.length_b   1.000
_cell.length_c   1.000
_cell.angle_alpha   90.00
_cell.angle_beta   90.00
_cell.angle_gamma   90.00
#
_symmetry.space_group_name_H-M   'P 1'
#
loop_
_entity.id
_entity.type
_entity.pdbx_description
1 polymer ?
#
loop_
_entity_poly.entity_id
_entity_poly.type
_entity_poly.pdbx_seq_one_letter_code
_entity_poly.pdbx_strand_id
1 'polypeptide(L)'
;MTLGEFKKWLQVCGIIPGGGTGVFAPYTGLVASRTRGCNLNTAANGINTRSVHKMTERCSTMKLVFPNWMVNVAGGTGAEIGPGSSTNFSVAIEYPLGTMTRVKFSGSASGLAADNADLISDDTPAPPVGATFAVRVFRSTVGTLLPTGRSILGLGLDGFVDQYEVSGTDKSMSGTIATPTTQAGALGYRPTAIIGTTTKRTFLLFGDSITEGCVNQGAQPAAIGAFADHADALYDVGHYSRPLAASGYAYANLGIGSDRLAWMVASNSKRLNLLQYVTDVVTAYGYNDFVLGSASAQTVCNNMRTLGNSIKSVGKKLWIATVTPTAATSTSTYWLGGSDQSVNAFQQRHGYNKMVRQIAFPGQVGYIDNQYLETARDSGLWNTLGGGNQYTNVTCTSGSNNVSGTFTMQDDGMACRLLGDATTPGYYGTGSGTALLRVLTTTTAQIFSQNVDTGVETANNATASQSGTARITTGIYGFTTDGVHPTRAASEYCASQGFMAPILSAS
;
A
#
# COMPACT_ATOMS: atom_id res chain seq x y z
N MET A 1 -0.07 -5.51 -13.39
CA MET A 1 0.77 -6.69 -13.11
C MET A 1 0.05 -7.54 -12.06
N THR A 2 -0.14 -8.84 -12.33
CA THR A 2 -0.74 -9.78 -11.38
C THR A 2 0.25 -10.17 -10.29
N LEU A 3 -0.24 -10.64 -9.14
CA LEU A 3 0.61 -11.14 -8.05
C LEU A 3 1.56 -12.27 -8.50
N GLY A 4 1.11 -13.12 -9.43
CA GLY A 4 1.91 -14.21 -10.00
C GLY A 4 3.05 -13.74 -10.90
N GLU A 5 2.81 -12.72 -11.72
CA GLU A 5 3.84 -12.09 -12.55
C GLU A 5 4.86 -11.32 -11.71
N PHE A 6 4.39 -10.66 -10.64
CA PHE A 6 5.27 -9.95 -9.72
C PHE A 6 6.16 -10.93 -8.93
N LYS A 7 5.63 -12.06 -8.46
CA LYS A 7 6.43 -13.12 -7.83
C LYS A 7 7.49 -13.69 -8.76
N LYS A 8 7.12 -13.95 -10.02
CA LYS A 8 8.08 -14.36 -11.06
C LYS A 8 9.14 -13.28 -11.28
N TRP A 9 8.77 -12.01 -11.26
CA TRP A 9 9.71 -10.91 -11.39
C TRP A 9 10.67 -10.80 -10.20
N LEU A 10 10.21 -10.97 -8.96
CA LEU A 10 11.11 -11.05 -7.79
C LEU A 10 12.07 -12.25 -7.84
N GLN A 11 11.59 -13.37 -8.40
CA GLN A 11 12.40 -14.57 -8.63
C GLN A 11 13.45 -14.33 -9.71
N VAL A 12 13.07 -13.67 -10.82
CA VAL A 12 13.96 -13.26 -11.91
C VAL A 12 14.98 -12.22 -11.42
N CYS A 13 14.59 -11.30 -10.55
CA CYS A 13 15.49 -10.34 -9.93
C CYS A 13 16.37 -10.95 -8.82
N GLY A 14 16.22 -12.23 -8.47
CA GLY A 14 17.02 -12.91 -7.43
C GLY A 14 16.70 -12.49 -5.98
N ILE A 15 15.70 -11.62 -5.78
CA ILE A 15 15.24 -11.18 -4.46
C ILE A 15 14.60 -12.34 -3.72
N ILE A 16 13.94 -13.23 -4.45
CA ILE A 16 13.44 -14.49 -3.94
C ILE A 16 14.19 -15.59 -4.69
N PRO A 17 15.03 -16.39 -4.02
CA PRO A 17 15.71 -17.49 -4.69
C PRO A 17 14.68 -18.39 -5.39
N GLY A 18 14.90 -18.66 -6.68
CA GLY A 18 14.13 -19.65 -7.43
C GLY A 18 14.34 -21.03 -6.79
N GLY A 19 13.42 -21.42 -5.91
CA GLY A 19 13.35 -22.78 -5.36
C GLY A 19 14.34 -23.14 -4.24
N GLY A 20 15.19 -22.22 -3.77
CA GLY A 20 16.09 -22.48 -2.65
C GLY A 20 15.74 -21.62 -1.44
N THR A 21 14.98 -22.14 -0.47
CA THR A 21 14.89 -21.48 0.84
C THR A 21 16.29 -21.46 1.44
N GLY A 22 17.02 -20.35 1.29
CA GLY A 22 18.28 -20.15 1.99
C GLY A 22 17.97 -20.18 3.48
N VAL A 23 18.19 -21.34 4.10
CA VAL A 23 18.05 -21.51 5.55
C VAL A 23 19.29 -20.88 6.16
N PHE A 24 19.10 -19.75 6.83
CA PHE A 24 20.14 -19.12 7.63
C PHE A 24 20.32 -19.92 8.93
N ALA A 25 21.51 -19.87 9.51
CA ALA A 25 21.69 -20.29 10.90
C ALA A 25 20.69 -19.50 11.78
N PRO A 26 20.08 -20.12 12.82
CA PRO A 26 19.13 -19.43 13.67
C PRO A 26 19.69 -18.10 14.20
N TYR A 27 18.93 -17.03 14.03
CA TYR A 27 19.31 -15.69 14.47
C TYR A 27 18.09 -14.93 14.99
N THR A 28 18.32 -13.85 15.75
CA THR A 28 17.25 -12.92 16.13
C THR A 28 16.91 -12.03 14.96
N GLY A 29 15.76 -12.26 14.33
CA GLY A 29 15.32 -11.52 13.15
C GLY A 29 13.83 -11.19 13.20
N LEU A 30 13.35 -10.53 12.16
CA LEU A 30 11.92 -10.24 12.01
C LEU A 30 11.10 -11.53 11.91
N VAL A 31 10.01 -11.65 12.67
CA VAL A 31 9.11 -12.81 12.65
C VAL A 31 7.68 -12.45 12.22
N ALA A 32 7.39 -11.16 12.09
CA ALA A 32 6.13 -10.63 11.58
C ALA A 32 6.38 -9.43 10.65
N SER A 33 5.38 -9.15 9.82
CA SER A 33 5.39 -8.05 8.85
C SER A 33 4.56 -6.84 9.32
N ARG A 34 4.49 -5.82 8.47
CA ARG A 34 3.65 -4.60 8.63
C ARG A 34 4.14 -3.63 9.71
N THR A 35 5.38 -3.76 10.16
CA THR A 35 6.03 -2.78 11.05
C THR A 35 6.42 -1.51 10.30
N ARG A 36 6.46 -0.36 11.00
CA ARG A 36 6.70 0.95 10.40
C ARG A 36 7.51 1.90 11.28
N GLY A 37 8.19 2.84 10.64
CA GLY A 37 8.82 3.99 11.31
C GLY A 37 7.82 5.07 11.69
N CYS A 38 8.24 6.00 12.54
CA CYS A 38 7.51 7.24 12.82
C CYS A 38 8.04 8.37 11.95
N ASN A 39 7.16 9.26 11.48
CA ASN A 39 7.50 10.38 10.59
C ASN A 39 6.70 11.65 10.87
N LEU A 40 5.87 11.66 11.92
CA LEU A 40 5.10 12.82 12.34
C LEU A 40 5.29 13.06 13.82
N ASN A 41 5.04 14.30 14.24
CA ASN A 41 4.85 14.69 15.62
C ASN A 41 3.43 15.24 15.83
N THR A 42 2.95 15.21 17.06
CA THR A 42 1.68 15.79 17.46
C THR A 42 1.78 16.37 18.86
N ALA A 43 0.99 17.40 19.14
CA ALA A 43 0.86 18.00 20.46
C ALA A 43 0.01 17.15 21.43
N ALA A 44 -0.51 16.00 20.99
CA ALA A 44 -1.19 15.06 21.88
C ALA A 44 -0.21 14.46 22.91
N ASN A 45 -0.68 14.33 24.15
CA ASN A 45 0.10 13.78 25.27
C ASN A 45 -0.25 12.32 25.58
N GLY A 46 -1.27 11.78 24.92
CA GLY A 46 -1.73 10.39 25.07
C GLY A 46 -2.38 9.88 23.78
N ILE A 47 -1.92 8.74 23.26
CA ILE A 47 -2.54 8.07 22.11
C ILE A 47 -2.72 6.58 22.38
N ASN A 48 -3.86 6.05 21.95
CA ASN A 48 -4.11 4.63 21.81
C ASN A 48 -4.07 4.26 20.35
N THR A 49 -3.43 3.14 20.05
CA THR A 49 -3.33 2.59 18.70
C THR A 49 -3.55 1.10 18.71
N ARG A 50 -4.15 0.59 17.64
CA ARG A 50 -4.23 -0.83 17.34
C ARG A 50 -3.69 -1.00 15.93
N SER A 51 -2.61 -1.76 15.76
CA SER A 51 -2.02 -2.02 14.46
C SER A 51 -2.08 -3.50 14.12
N VAL A 52 -2.46 -3.85 12.89
CA VAL A 52 -2.60 -5.25 12.47
C VAL A 52 -1.31 -5.77 11.83
N HIS A 53 -0.90 -6.97 12.22
CA HIS A 53 0.33 -7.63 11.79
C HIS A 53 0.06 -9.06 11.35
N LYS A 54 1.02 -9.63 10.61
CA LYS A 54 0.96 -11.02 10.15
C LYS A 54 2.23 -11.77 10.54
N MET A 55 2.08 -12.90 11.22
CA MET A 55 3.18 -13.79 11.54
C MET A 55 3.65 -14.51 10.27
N THR A 56 4.95 -14.46 10.00
CA THR A 56 5.56 -15.12 8.82
C THR A 56 6.49 -16.26 9.22
N GLU A 57 6.87 -16.33 10.49
CA GLU A 57 7.81 -17.32 11.02
C GLU A 57 7.26 -18.09 12.21
N ARG A 58 7.71 -19.35 12.36
CA ARG A 58 7.38 -20.16 13.53
C ARG A 58 8.37 -19.85 14.64
N CYS A 59 7.94 -19.10 15.64
CA CYS A 59 8.66 -18.94 16.89
C CYS A 59 7.73 -19.20 18.10
N SER A 60 8.31 -19.54 19.24
CA SER A 60 7.57 -19.71 20.50
C SER A 60 7.31 -18.37 21.20
N THR A 61 8.30 -17.49 21.15
CA THR A 61 8.23 -16.13 21.70
C THR A 61 8.66 -15.10 20.67
N MET A 62 8.21 -13.87 20.88
CA MET A 62 8.63 -12.69 20.13
C MET A 62 8.79 -11.49 21.07
N LYS A 63 9.55 -10.49 20.61
CA LYS A 63 9.70 -9.18 21.24
C LYS A 63 9.24 -8.10 20.27
N LEU A 64 8.79 -6.99 20.82
CA LEU A 64 8.34 -5.81 20.08
C LEU A 64 9.37 -4.70 20.29
N VAL A 65 9.76 -4.03 19.21
CA VAL A 65 10.69 -2.89 19.22
C VAL A 65 9.90 -1.63 18.91
N PHE A 66 9.92 -0.68 19.83
CA PHE A 66 9.15 0.55 19.79
C PHE A 66 10.07 1.76 19.70
N PRO A 67 10.02 2.56 18.62
CA PRO A 67 10.82 3.76 18.53
C PRO A 67 10.24 4.89 19.40
N ASN A 68 11.10 5.59 20.13
CA ASN A 68 10.85 6.93 20.65
C ASN A 68 11.67 7.98 19.90
N TRP A 69 11.64 7.85 18.57
CA TRP A 69 12.25 8.74 17.60
C TRP A 69 11.44 8.70 16.29
N MET A 70 11.63 9.68 15.42
CA MET A 70 11.01 9.77 14.10
C MET A 70 12.00 10.27 13.07
N VAL A 71 11.68 10.06 11.79
CA VAL A 71 12.35 10.75 10.67
C VAL A 71 11.60 12.05 10.39
N ASN A 72 12.20 13.19 10.72
CA ASN A 72 11.59 14.51 10.58
C ASN A 72 11.74 15.05 9.15
N VAL A 73 10.85 14.64 8.26
CA VAL A 73 10.76 15.18 6.89
C VAL A 73 10.07 16.53 6.83
N ALA A 74 9.15 16.84 7.77
CA ALA A 74 8.45 18.11 7.84
C ALA A 74 9.39 19.29 8.13
N GLY A 75 10.47 19.05 8.88
CA GLY A 75 11.54 20.01 9.12
C GLY A 75 12.50 20.22 7.93
N GLY A 76 12.30 19.54 6.80
CA GLY A 76 13.11 19.73 5.58
C GLY A 76 14.53 19.16 5.65
N THR A 77 14.85 18.35 6.66
CA THR A 77 16.20 17.79 6.88
C THR A 77 16.22 16.26 6.89
N GLY A 78 15.08 15.60 7.06
CA GLY A 78 14.98 14.15 7.25
C GLY A 78 15.77 13.63 8.45
N ALA A 79 16.00 14.49 9.46
CA ALA A 79 16.76 14.15 10.65
C ALA A 79 16.03 13.11 11.52
N GLU A 80 16.76 12.15 12.07
CA GLU A 80 16.26 11.23 13.09
C GLU A 80 16.29 11.90 14.46
N ILE A 81 15.11 12.26 14.99
CA ILE A 81 14.98 13.03 16.23
C ILE A 81 14.02 12.36 17.21
N GLY A 82 14.23 12.58 18.50
CA GLY A 82 13.29 12.19 19.55
C GLY A 82 12.22 13.26 19.81
N PRO A 83 11.22 12.97 20.66
CA PRO A 83 10.21 13.95 21.06
C PRO A 83 10.71 15.02 22.06
N GLY A 84 11.96 14.95 22.51
CA GLY A 84 12.52 15.81 23.55
C GLY A 84 12.18 15.37 24.98
N SER A 85 11.57 14.19 25.15
CA SER A 85 11.16 13.63 26.43
C SER A 85 11.09 12.10 26.40
N SER A 86 11.03 11.48 27.58
CA SER A 86 10.72 10.05 27.67
C SER A 86 9.24 9.79 27.38
N THR A 87 8.94 8.62 26.81
CA THR A 87 7.57 8.18 26.52
C THR A 87 7.28 6.88 27.25
N ASN A 88 6.17 6.83 27.98
CA ASN A 88 5.67 5.62 28.62
C ASN A 88 4.83 4.80 27.63
N PHE A 89 4.97 3.48 27.67
CA PHE A 89 4.31 2.53 26.79
C PHE A 89 3.57 1.46 27.61
N SER A 90 2.30 1.25 27.32
CA SER A 90 1.54 0.07 27.70
C SER A 90 1.14 -0.69 26.45
N VAL A 91 1.41 -1.99 26.41
CA VAL A 91 1.29 -2.78 25.17
C VAL A 91 0.57 -4.09 25.43
N ALA A 92 -0.27 -4.51 24.49
CA ALA A 92 -0.84 -5.84 24.45
C ALA A 92 -0.79 -6.43 23.03
N ILE A 93 -0.68 -7.76 22.96
CA ILE A 93 -0.96 -8.52 21.75
C ILE A 93 -2.41 -8.99 21.80
N GLU A 94 -3.16 -8.71 20.75
CA GLU A 94 -4.53 -9.17 20.57
C GLU A 94 -4.50 -10.42 19.67
N TYR A 95 -4.48 -11.60 20.28
CA TYR A 95 -4.48 -12.89 19.56
C TYR A 95 -5.06 -14.04 20.41
N PRO A 96 -6.03 -14.83 19.89
CA PRO A 96 -6.84 -14.50 18.71
C PRO A 96 -7.49 -13.12 18.88
N LEU A 97 -7.93 -12.50 17.78
CA LEU A 97 -8.51 -11.16 17.87
C LEU A 97 -9.63 -11.09 18.92
N GLY A 98 -9.67 -10.00 19.67
CA GLY A 98 -10.50 -9.84 20.87
C GLY A 98 -9.91 -10.39 22.18
N THR A 99 -8.80 -11.15 22.15
CA THR A 99 -8.11 -11.66 23.35
C THR A 99 -6.79 -10.94 23.58
N MET A 100 -6.70 -10.12 24.62
CA MET A 100 -5.51 -9.31 24.91
C MET A 100 -4.56 -10.00 25.89
N THR A 101 -3.29 -10.13 25.49
CA THR A 101 -2.18 -10.58 26.34
C THR A 101 -1.25 -9.40 26.59
N ARG A 102 -1.05 -9.04 27.87
CA ARG A 102 -0.16 -7.93 28.26
C ARG A 102 1.28 -8.25 27.89
N VAL A 103 1.91 -7.34 27.16
CA VAL A 103 3.36 -7.33 26.92
C VAL A 103 4.04 -6.63 28.09
N LYS A 104 5.18 -7.15 28.52
CA LYS A 104 5.94 -6.63 29.67
C LYS A 104 7.27 -6.01 29.24
N PHE A 105 7.83 -5.21 30.13
CA PHE A 105 9.14 -4.57 29.99
C PHE A 105 9.92 -4.73 31.30
N SER A 106 10.92 -5.60 31.32
CA SER A 106 11.66 -5.99 32.53
C SER A 106 10.71 -6.44 33.66
N GLY A 107 9.68 -7.20 33.30
CA GLY A 107 8.64 -7.69 34.22
C GLY A 107 7.50 -6.71 34.51
N SER A 108 7.65 -5.42 34.16
CA SER A 108 6.63 -4.38 34.38
C SER A 108 5.55 -4.39 33.29
N ALA A 109 4.32 -3.99 33.64
CA ALA A 109 3.21 -3.87 32.69
C ALA A 109 3.32 -2.65 31.75
N SER A 110 4.22 -1.72 32.06
CA SER A 110 4.56 -0.57 31.22
C SER A 110 6.08 -0.37 31.17
N GLY A 111 6.56 0.21 30.07
CA GLY A 111 7.98 0.51 29.84
C GLY A 111 8.20 1.99 29.50
N LEU A 112 9.37 2.51 29.85
CA LEU A 112 9.75 3.89 29.58
C LEU A 112 10.85 3.91 28.51
N ALA A 113 10.55 4.50 27.35
CA ALA A 113 11.57 4.77 26.34
C ALA A 113 12.20 6.15 26.61
N ALA A 114 13.52 6.22 26.70
CA ALA A 114 14.22 7.50 26.76
C ALA A 114 14.02 8.31 25.46
N ASP A 115 14.27 9.61 25.52
CA ASP A 115 14.28 10.45 24.32
C ASP A 115 15.27 9.90 23.29
N ASN A 116 14.84 9.82 22.04
CA ASN A 116 15.65 9.33 20.93
C ASN A 116 16.17 7.88 21.10
N ALA A 117 15.43 7.00 21.78
CA ALA A 117 15.80 5.61 22.02
C ALA A 117 14.74 4.61 21.53
N ASP A 118 15.13 3.36 21.36
CA ASP A 118 14.20 2.24 21.18
C ASP A 118 13.85 1.64 22.55
N LEU A 119 12.60 1.19 22.71
CA LEU A 119 12.16 0.34 23.82
C LEU A 119 11.88 -1.06 23.29
N ILE A 120 12.49 -2.08 23.89
CA ILE A 120 12.32 -3.48 23.51
C ILE A 120 11.57 -4.20 24.62
N SER A 121 10.53 -4.95 24.27
CA SER A 121 9.75 -5.73 25.24
C SER A 121 10.47 -6.97 25.75
N ASP A 122 9.95 -7.54 26.83
CA ASP A 122 10.24 -8.92 27.23
C ASP A 122 9.74 -9.90 26.17
N ASP A 123 10.19 -11.15 26.28
CA ASP A 123 9.66 -12.27 25.48
C ASP A 123 8.17 -12.46 25.77
N THR A 124 7.35 -12.41 24.72
CA THR A 124 5.90 -12.62 24.79
C THR A 124 5.51 -13.79 23.89
N PRO A 125 4.52 -14.62 24.25
CA PRO A 125 4.07 -15.73 23.39
C PRO A 125 3.75 -15.26 21.98
N ALA A 126 4.30 -15.95 20.98
CA ALA A 126 4.09 -15.61 19.58
C ALA A 126 2.83 -16.30 19.04
N PRO A 127 2.00 -15.60 18.23
CA PRO A 127 0.96 -16.25 17.44
C PRO A 127 1.54 -17.28 16.47
N PRO A 128 0.77 -18.29 16.03
CA PRO A 128 1.23 -19.27 15.07
C PRO A 128 1.50 -18.64 13.70
N VAL A 129 2.32 -19.31 12.88
CA VAL A 129 2.66 -18.85 11.52
C VAL A 129 1.40 -18.63 10.69
N GLY A 130 1.39 -17.54 9.91
CA GLY A 130 0.28 -17.17 9.05
C GLY A 130 -0.86 -16.46 9.78
N ALA A 131 -0.86 -16.47 11.11
CA ALA A 131 -1.88 -15.78 11.89
C ALA A 131 -1.81 -14.27 11.72
N THR A 132 -2.99 -13.67 11.64
CA THR A 132 -3.20 -12.23 11.81
C THR A 132 -3.41 -11.93 13.28
N PHE A 133 -2.72 -10.92 13.81
CA PHE A 133 -2.85 -10.46 15.20
C PHE A 133 -2.79 -8.94 15.23
N ALA A 134 -3.24 -8.33 16.33
CA ALA A 134 -3.09 -6.90 16.53
C ALA A 134 -2.08 -6.58 17.64
N VAL A 135 -1.36 -5.47 17.51
CA VAL A 135 -0.59 -4.87 18.59
C VAL A 135 -1.32 -3.63 19.04
N ARG A 136 -1.74 -3.62 20.31
CA ARG A 136 -2.40 -2.49 20.95
C ARG A 136 -1.36 -1.73 21.76
N VAL A 137 -1.21 -0.44 21.50
CA VAL A 137 -0.23 0.42 22.17
C VAL A 137 -0.94 1.64 22.72
N PHE A 138 -0.82 1.86 24.02
CA PHE A 138 -1.02 3.16 24.63
C PHE A 138 0.33 3.82 24.86
N ARG A 139 0.46 5.08 24.44
CA ARG A 139 1.65 5.91 24.65
C ARG A 139 1.27 7.18 25.36
N SER A 140 2.07 7.58 26.33
CA SER A 140 1.92 8.87 27.00
C SER A 140 3.28 9.53 27.24
N THR A 141 3.36 10.83 27.00
CA THR A 141 4.56 11.62 27.27
C THR A 141 4.16 13.02 27.72
N VAL A 142 5.08 13.72 28.39
CA VAL A 142 4.91 15.13 28.77
C VAL A 142 5.20 16.09 27.62
N GLY A 143 5.87 15.62 26.55
CA GLY A 143 6.20 16.38 25.34
C GLY A 143 5.31 16.02 24.15
N THR A 144 5.86 16.10 22.94
CA THR A 144 5.13 15.72 21.71
C THR A 144 5.14 14.21 21.51
N LEU A 145 4.02 13.62 21.09
CA LEU A 145 4.02 12.23 20.64
C LEU A 145 4.47 12.12 19.19
N LEU A 146 5.11 10.98 18.86
CA LEU A 146 5.64 10.70 17.53
C LEU A 146 4.84 9.59 16.83
N PRO A 147 3.69 9.86 16.22
CA PRO A 147 2.95 8.85 15.47
C PRO A 147 3.64 8.49 14.14
N THR A 148 3.28 7.33 13.62
CA THR A 148 3.37 7.05 12.19
C THR A 148 2.26 7.84 11.51
N GLY A 149 2.64 8.72 10.59
CA GLY A 149 1.70 9.39 9.72
C GLY A 149 1.05 8.41 8.75
N ARG A 150 -0.15 8.76 8.30
CA ARG A 150 -0.86 8.04 7.24
C ARG A 150 -1.13 6.59 7.64
N SER A 151 -1.92 6.42 8.71
CA SER A 151 -2.68 5.20 8.93
C SER A 151 -3.28 4.76 7.59
N ILE A 152 -3.19 3.47 7.31
CA ILE A 152 -3.86 2.83 6.17
C ILE A 152 -5.35 3.00 6.41
N LEU A 153 -5.89 4.14 5.99
CA LEU A 153 -7.28 4.47 6.19
C LEU A 153 -8.15 3.49 5.42
N GLY A 154 -9.17 3.00 6.11
CA GLY A 154 -10.48 2.83 5.47
C GLY A 154 -10.63 1.67 4.49
N LEU A 155 -9.78 0.65 4.53
CA LEU A 155 -10.10 -0.60 3.83
C LEU A 155 -10.53 -1.64 4.84
N GLY A 156 -11.77 -1.47 5.30
CA GLY A 156 -12.54 -2.45 6.04
C GLY A 156 -12.84 -3.68 5.20
N LEU A 157 -11.80 -4.43 4.85
CA LEU A 157 -11.93 -5.85 4.58
C LEU A 157 -11.89 -6.51 5.97
N ASP A 158 -13.05 -6.97 6.43
CA ASP A 158 -13.23 -7.85 7.60
C ASP A 158 -12.85 -7.33 9.00
N GLY A 159 -12.89 -6.01 9.27
CA GLY A 159 -12.69 -5.47 10.62
C GLY A 159 -11.22 -5.42 11.09
N PHE A 160 -10.26 -5.66 10.18
CA PHE A 160 -8.81 -5.58 10.43
C PHE A 160 -8.25 -4.18 10.12
N VAL A 161 -8.83 -3.15 10.74
CA VAL A 161 -8.40 -1.75 10.52
C VAL A 161 -7.44 -1.32 11.63
N ASP A 162 -6.42 -0.53 11.24
CA ASP A 162 -5.61 0.18 12.21
C ASP A 162 -6.46 1.24 12.91
N GLN A 163 -6.50 1.22 14.24
CA GLN A 163 -7.31 2.14 15.04
C GLN A 163 -6.42 3.15 15.75
N TYR A 164 -6.95 4.34 15.97
CA TYR A 164 -6.26 5.45 16.58
C TYR A 164 -7.21 6.33 17.37
N GLU A 165 -6.78 6.71 18.56
CA GLU A 165 -7.52 7.62 19.41
C GLU A 165 -6.57 8.47 20.25
N VAL A 166 -6.77 9.79 20.25
CA VAL A 166 -6.16 10.67 21.26
C VAL A 166 -6.94 10.51 22.54
N SER A 167 -6.29 10.01 23.59
CA SER A 167 -6.91 9.83 24.90
C SER A 167 -5.84 9.74 25.97
N GLY A 168 -6.13 10.23 27.18
CA GLY A 168 -5.27 10.03 28.36
C GLY A 168 -5.47 8.68 29.04
N THR A 169 -6.49 7.90 28.63
CA THR A 169 -6.81 6.60 29.23
C THR A 169 -6.15 5.46 28.45
N ASP A 170 -5.49 4.55 29.16
CA ASP A 170 -4.89 3.35 28.59
C ASP A 170 -5.97 2.33 28.15
N LYS A 171 -6.05 2.06 26.85
CA LYS A 171 -6.93 1.06 26.22
C LYS A 171 -6.14 -0.13 25.63
N SER A 172 -4.91 -0.34 26.08
CA SER A 172 -4.08 -1.47 25.61
C SER A 172 -4.68 -2.83 25.96
N MET A 173 -5.30 -2.97 27.14
CA MET A 173 -5.88 -4.24 27.64
C MET A 173 -7.41 -4.32 27.61
N SER A 174 -8.10 -3.25 27.22
CA SER A 174 -9.56 -3.20 27.24
C SER A 174 -10.11 -2.12 26.31
N GLY A 175 -11.43 -2.08 26.17
CA GLY A 175 -12.14 -1.01 25.47
C GLY A 175 -11.95 -1.01 23.95
N THR A 176 -12.74 -0.16 23.31
CA THR A 176 -12.67 0.07 21.86
C THR A 176 -11.77 1.28 21.59
N ILE A 177 -10.80 1.10 20.69
CA ILE A 177 -10.04 2.22 20.11
C ILE A 177 -10.81 2.64 18.87
N ALA A 178 -11.16 3.92 18.79
CA ALA A 178 -11.97 4.41 17.69
C ALA A 178 -11.27 4.15 16.33
N THR A 179 -12.07 3.77 15.33
CA THR A 179 -11.57 3.80 13.94
C THR A 179 -11.63 5.25 13.48
N PRO A 180 -10.51 5.84 13.03
CA PRO A 180 -10.52 7.23 12.57
C PRO A 180 -11.51 7.38 11.41
N THR A 181 -12.52 8.24 11.59
CA THR A 181 -13.57 8.51 10.59
C THR A 181 -13.16 9.59 9.58
N THR A 182 -12.06 10.30 9.81
CA THR A 182 -11.54 11.37 8.94
C THR A 182 -10.02 11.27 8.75
N GLN A 183 -9.55 11.51 7.53
CA GLN A 183 -8.13 11.41 7.14
C GLN A 183 -7.20 12.41 7.87
N ALA A 184 -7.71 13.58 8.26
CA ALA A 184 -6.98 14.56 9.06
C ALA A 184 -6.57 14.03 10.46
N GLY A 185 -7.15 12.90 10.91
CA GLY A 185 -6.81 12.21 12.15
C GLY A 185 -6.22 10.81 11.95
N ALA A 186 -5.78 10.47 10.73
CA ALA A 186 -5.21 9.16 10.38
C ALA A 186 -3.77 8.98 10.89
N LEU A 187 -3.58 9.26 12.16
CA LEU A 187 -2.35 8.97 12.87
C LEU A 187 -2.40 7.50 13.27
N GLY A 188 -1.25 6.86 13.38
CA GLY A 188 -1.13 5.50 13.88
C GLY A 188 0.17 5.36 14.63
N TYR A 189 0.41 4.18 15.18
CA TYR A 189 1.70 3.82 15.71
C TYR A 189 1.85 2.32 15.57
N ARG A 190 3.02 1.91 15.08
CA ARG A 190 3.38 0.51 14.93
C ARG A 190 4.74 0.29 15.58
N PRO A 191 5.05 -0.91 16.07
CA PRO A 191 6.43 -1.30 16.30
C PRO A 191 7.26 -1.04 15.04
N THR A 192 8.54 -0.70 15.18
CA THR A 192 9.49 -0.67 14.05
C THR A 192 9.98 -2.06 13.69
N ALA A 193 10.01 -2.98 14.65
CA ALA A 193 10.31 -4.39 14.44
C ALA A 193 9.51 -5.28 15.40
N ILE A 194 9.18 -6.48 14.92
CA ILE A 194 8.67 -7.59 15.72
C ILE A 194 9.65 -8.73 15.51
N ILE A 195 10.41 -9.06 16.55
CA ILE A 195 11.61 -9.89 16.45
C ILE A 195 11.46 -11.20 17.22
N GLY A 196 12.13 -12.23 16.76
CA GLY A 196 12.20 -13.54 17.41
C GLY A 196 13.25 -14.40 16.72
N THR A 197 13.42 -15.64 17.16
CA THR A 197 14.32 -16.57 16.50
C THR A 197 13.76 -16.97 15.14
N THR A 198 14.55 -16.79 14.09
CA THR A 198 14.20 -17.17 12.71
C THR A 198 15.40 -17.78 12.00
N THR A 199 15.12 -18.60 10.99
CA THR A 199 16.09 -19.10 10.01
C THR A 199 15.78 -18.61 8.59
N LYS A 200 14.69 -17.87 8.41
CA LYS A 200 14.30 -17.31 7.12
C LYS A 200 14.96 -15.97 6.90
N ARG A 201 15.13 -15.63 5.62
CA ARG A 201 15.49 -14.29 5.16
C ARG A 201 14.50 -13.25 5.67
N THR A 202 14.98 -12.08 6.06
CA THR A 202 14.13 -10.97 6.51
C THR A 202 14.62 -9.64 5.94
N PHE A 203 13.70 -8.71 5.72
CA PHE A 203 13.96 -7.53 4.90
C PHE A 203 13.71 -6.22 5.65
N LEU A 204 14.62 -5.27 5.50
CA LEU A 204 14.41 -3.88 5.90
C LEU A 204 14.21 -3.03 4.64
N LEU A 205 13.15 -2.23 4.61
CA LEU A 205 12.85 -1.39 3.46
C LEU A 205 13.18 0.06 3.79
N PHE A 206 14.04 0.67 2.97
CA PHE A 206 14.30 2.10 2.98
C PHE A 206 13.76 2.74 1.70
N GLY A 207 13.38 4.01 1.78
CA GLY A 207 12.94 4.76 0.62
C GLY A 207 11.98 5.86 1.01
N ASP A 208 11.28 6.35 0.00
CA ASP A 208 10.38 7.48 0.14
C ASP A 208 8.90 7.03 0.20
N SER A 209 7.99 7.88 -0.29
CA SER A 209 6.54 7.64 -0.39
C SER A 209 6.19 6.36 -1.14
N ILE A 210 6.99 5.95 -2.13
CA ILE A 210 6.76 4.74 -2.91
C ILE A 210 7.03 3.49 -2.07
N THR A 211 8.10 3.53 -1.27
CA THR A 211 8.40 2.46 -0.30
C THR A 211 7.39 2.48 0.84
N GLU A 212 7.07 3.65 1.39
CA GLU A 212 6.07 3.80 2.46
C GLU A 212 4.70 3.28 2.03
N GLY A 213 4.34 3.40 0.75
CA GLY A 213 2.96 3.14 0.29
C GLY A 213 2.01 4.22 0.80
N CYS A 214 2.45 5.48 0.78
CA CYS A 214 1.68 6.58 1.33
C CYS A 214 0.60 7.04 0.32
N VAL A 215 -0.61 7.33 0.83
CA VAL A 215 -1.69 7.98 0.07
C VAL A 215 -1.48 9.49 0.11
N ASN A 216 -1.66 10.22 -0.99
CA ASN A 216 -1.51 11.69 -0.99
C ASN A 216 -2.56 12.34 -0.07
N GLN A 217 -2.11 13.10 0.93
CA GLN A 217 -2.92 13.65 2.03
C GLN A 217 -3.78 14.89 1.69
N GLY A 218 -3.70 15.41 0.46
CA GLY A 218 -4.37 16.67 0.08
C GLY A 218 -5.49 16.55 -0.95
N ALA A 219 -5.66 15.39 -1.58
CA ALA A 219 -6.59 15.20 -2.68
C ALA A 219 -7.62 14.12 -2.35
N GLN A 220 -8.58 14.48 -1.51
CA GLN A 220 -9.90 13.86 -1.54
C GLN A 220 -10.89 14.90 -2.07
N PRO A 221 -11.38 14.79 -3.30
CA PRO A 221 -12.80 14.95 -3.50
C PRO A 221 -13.49 13.68 -2.97
N ALA A 222 -14.58 13.84 -2.23
CA ALA A 222 -15.38 12.79 -1.60
C ALA A 222 -16.01 11.76 -2.58
N ALA A 223 -15.49 11.61 -3.79
CA ALA A 223 -16.03 10.78 -4.85
C ALA A 223 -14.99 9.96 -5.66
N ILE A 224 -13.68 10.00 -5.37
CA ILE A 224 -12.70 9.32 -6.25
C ILE A 224 -11.60 8.57 -5.49
N GLY A 225 -11.62 7.24 -5.60
CA GLY A 225 -10.54 6.32 -5.20
C GLY A 225 -9.32 6.34 -6.14
N ALA A 226 -8.70 7.51 -6.33
CA ALA A 226 -7.71 7.71 -7.41
C ALA A 226 -6.25 7.90 -7.00
N PHE A 227 -5.94 8.05 -5.71
CA PHE A 227 -4.60 8.53 -5.29
C PHE A 227 -4.00 7.78 -4.10
N ALA A 228 -4.55 6.61 -3.79
CA ALA A 228 -4.19 5.87 -2.59
C ALA A 228 -3.61 4.50 -2.97
N ASP A 229 -2.40 4.23 -2.48
CA ASP A 229 -1.90 2.87 -2.43
C ASP A 229 -2.79 2.05 -1.48
N HIS A 230 -3.70 1.26 -2.04
CA HIS A 230 -4.73 0.55 -1.29
C HIS A 230 -4.19 -0.76 -0.73
N ALA A 231 -4.44 -1.04 0.55
CA ALA A 231 -4.11 -2.33 1.16
C ALA A 231 -4.65 -3.48 0.32
N ASP A 232 -3.79 -4.45 0.00
CA ASP A 232 -4.20 -5.65 -0.73
C ASP A 232 -4.92 -6.64 0.19
N ALA A 233 -5.24 -7.84 -0.32
CA ALA A 233 -5.86 -8.91 0.48
C ALA A 233 -4.97 -9.40 1.65
N LEU A 234 -3.68 -9.02 1.68
CA LEU A 234 -2.76 -9.28 2.79
C LEU A 234 -2.67 -8.09 3.75
N TYR A 235 -3.43 -7.03 3.48
CA TYR A 235 -3.47 -5.76 4.18
C TYR A 235 -2.17 -4.95 4.06
N ASP A 236 -1.38 -5.22 3.03
CA ASP A 236 -0.08 -4.63 2.80
C ASP A 236 -0.14 -3.45 1.81
N VAL A 237 0.67 -2.42 2.10
CA VAL A 237 0.87 -1.24 1.24
C VAL A 237 2.37 -0.97 1.11
N GLY A 238 2.74 -0.32 0.01
CA GLY A 238 4.10 -0.10 -0.44
C GLY A 238 4.45 -1.06 -1.56
N HIS A 239 5.08 -0.54 -2.63
CA HIS A 239 5.42 -1.31 -3.83
C HIS A 239 6.31 -2.53 -3.53
N TYR A 240 7.14 -2.43 -2.49
CA TYR A 240 8.10 -3.47 -2.10
C TYR A 240 7.63 -4.31 -0.90
N SER A 241 6.63 -3.86 -0.15
CA SER A 241 6.10 -4.60 1.00
C SER A 241 5.19 -5.76 0.56
N ARG A 242 4.20 -5.49 -0.31
CA ARG A 242 3.28 -6.50 -0.87
C ARG A 242 3.97 -7.74 -1.41
N PRO A 243 4.97 -7.62 -2.29
CA PRO A 243 5.66 -8.78 -2.82
C PRO A 243 6.36 -9.66 -1.78
N LEU A 244 6.98 -9.02 -0.78
CA LEU A 244 7.66 -9.73 0.30
C LEU A 244 6.64 -10.46 1.17
N ALA A 245 5.53 -9.79 1.50
CA ALA A 245 4.43 -10.38 2.25
C ALA A 245 3.79 -11.56 1.53
N ALA A 246 3.49 -11.41 0.24
CA ALA A 246 2.91 -12.47 -0.58
C ALA A 246 3.83 -13.68 -0.74
N SER A 247 5.12 -13.48 -0.51
CA SER A 247 6.15 -14.52 -0.55
C SER A 247 6.47 -15.09 0.84
N GLY A 248 5.76 -14.64 1.88
CA GLY A 248 5.89 -15.16 3.24
C GLY A 248 7.14 -14.68 3.97
N TYR A 249 7.78 -13.59 3.54
CA TYR A 249 8.92 -13.00 4.22
C TYR A 249 8.50 -11.93 5.21
N ALA A 250 9.17 -11.92 6.38
CA ALA A 250 9.05 -10.83 7.33
C ALA A 250 9.76 -9.58 6.79
N TYR A 251 9.14 -8.42 6.97
CA TYR A 251 9.78 -7.15 6.63
C TYR A 251 9.41 -6.03 7.60
N ALA A 252 10.30 -5.05 7.69
CA ALA A 252 10.07 -3.77 8.33
C ALA A 252 10.11 -2.66 7.28
N ASN A 253 9.03 -1.87 7.19
CA ASN A 253 8.94 -0.79 6.22
C ASN A 253 9.28 0.55 6.88
N LEU A 254 10.50 1.03 6.65
CA LEU A 254 10.95 2.35 7.10
C LEU A 254 11.04 3.33 5.92
N GLY A 255 10.22 3.13 4.89
CA GLY A 255 9.97 4.15 3.88
C GLY A 255 9.25 5.34 4.50
N ILE A 256 9.65 6.56 4.14
CA ILE A 256 9.11 7.79 4.70
C ILE A 256 8.78 8.75 3.56
N GLY A 257 7.53 9.18 3.45
CA GLY A 257 7.08 10.14 2.45
C GLY A 257 7.95 11.40 2.45
N SER A 258 8.27 11.89 1.25
CA SER A 258 9.16 13.04 1.02
C SER A 258 10.65 12.82 1.40
N ASP A 259 11.03 11.68 1.97
CA ASP A 259 12.43 11.42 2.32
C ASP A 259 13.33 11.33 1.09
N ARG A 260 14.62 11.61 1.28
CA ARG A 260 15.64 11.73 0.23
C ARG A 260 16.87 10.95 0.64
N LEU A 261 17.59 10.41 -0.33
CA LEU A 261 18.83 9.69 -0.05
C LEU A 261 19.88 10.58 0.62
N ALA A 262 19.93 11.86 0.23
CA ALA A 262 20.80 12.85 0.88
C ALA A 262 20.52 13.00 2.40
N TRP A 263 19.26 12.94 2.80
CA TRP A 263 18.86 13.02 4.21
C TRP A 263 19.14 11.72 4.94
N MET A 264 18.81 10.58 4.33
CA MET A 264 19.18 9.26 4.83
C MET A 264 20.68 9.16 5.09
N VAL A 265 21.57 9.62 4.20
CA VAL A 265 23.02 9.54 4.48
C VAL A 265 23.50 10.52 5.56
N ALA A 266 22.79 11.64 5.74
CA ALA A 266 23.11 12.62 6.78
C ALA A 266 22.62 12.19 8.18
N SER A 267 21.51 11.44 8.26
CA SER A 267 20.89 11.00 9.51
C SER A 267 20.19 9.65 9.35
N ASN A 268 20.86 8.58 9.79
CA ASN A 268 20.35 7.20 9.68
C ASN A 268 20.73 6.28 10.84
N SER A 269 21.36 6.78 11.90
CA SER A 269 21.83 5.97 13.03
C SER A 269 20.74 5.04 13.59
N LYS A 270 19.49 5.50 13.67
CA LYS A 270 18.36 4.77 14.24
C LYS A 270 17.81 3.74 13.25
N ARG A 271 17.62 4.13 11.98
CA ARG A 271 17.23 3.18 10.93
C ARG A 271 18.29 2.10 10.70
N LEU A 272 19.58 2.44 10.72
CA LEU A 272 20.67 1.47 10.59
C LEU A 272 20.80 0.55 11.81
N ASN A 273 20.38 0.98 13.01
CA ASN A 273 20.37 0.11 14.19
C ASN A 273 19.49 -1.14 13.99
N LEU A 274 18.45 -1.06 13.14
CA LEU A 274 17.58 -2.20 12.83
C LEU A 274 18.22 -3.22 11.88
N LEU A 275 19.39 -2.92 11.28
CA LEU A 275 20.10 -3.87 10.42
C LEU A 275 20.45 -5.17 11.13
N GLN A 276 20.58 -5.15 12.46
CA GLN A 276 20.85 -6.34 13.26
C GLN A 276 19.74 -7.41 13.14
N TYR A 277 18.49 -7.02 12.86
CA TYR A 277 17.33 -7.92 12.78
C TYR A 277 17.00 -8.42 11.37
N VAL A 278 17.82 -8.02 10.38
CA VAL A 278 17.58 -8.37 8.97
C VAL A 278 18.78 -9.03 8.31
N THR A 279 18.53 -9.77 7.23
CA THR A 279 19.57 -10.27 6.33
C THR A 279 19.77 -9.34 5.14
N ASP A 280 18.72 -8.63 4.75
CA ASP A 280 18.64 -7.89 3.51
C ASP A 280 18.00 -6.52 3.67
N VAL A 281 18.48 -5.60 2.85
CA VAL A 281 17.94 -4.26 2.71
C VAL A 281 17.44 -4.08 1.29
N VAL A 282 16.21 -3.61 1.14
CA VAL A 282 15.69 -3.09 -0.13
C VAL A 282 15.64 -1.58 -0.02
N THR A 283 16.18 -0.87 -1.01
CA THR A 283 16.10 0.58 -1.06
C THR A 283 15.56 1.06 -2.39
N ALA A 284 14.68 2.05 -2.35
CA ALA A 284 14.10 2.68 -3.53
C ALA A 284 14.09 4.21 -3.41
N TYR A 285 15.25 4.78 -3.07
CA TYR A 285 15.45 6.22 -3.12
C TYR A 285 15.75 6.71 -4.54
N GLY A 286 15.66 8.04 -4.72
CA GLY A 286 16.00 8.74 -5.94
C GLY A 286 14.85 9.57 -6.47
N TYR A 287 13.59 9.16 -6.29
CA TYR A 287 12.43 9.91 -6.78
C TYR A 287 12.41 11.33 -6.19
N ASN A 288 12.37 11.47 -4.85
CA ASN A 288 12.36 12.79 -4.22
C ASN A 288 13.69 13.54 -4.33
N ASP A 289 14.82 12.84 -4.45
CA ASP A 289 16.11 13.46 -4.71
C ASP A 289 16.09 14.21 -6.05
N PHE A 290 15.47 13.65 -7.09
CA PHE A 290 15.35 14.28 -8.40
C PHE A 290 14.20 15.29 -8.45
N VAL A 291 13.00 14.92 -7.98
CA VAL A 291 11.79 15.74 -8.13
C VAL A 291 11.79 16.94 -7.20
N LEU A 292 12.12 16.74 -5.92
CA LEU A 292 12.05 17.80 -4.90
C LEU A 292 13.43 18.38 -4.55
N GLY A 293 14.49 17.60 -4.78
CA GLY A 293 15.87 18.00 -4.51
C GLY A 293 16.62 18.54 -5.73
N SER A 294 16.09 18.34 -6.94
CA SER A 294 16.76 18.69 -8.21
C SER A 294 18.20 18.16 -8.28
N ALA A 295 18.49 17.02 -7.63
CA ALA A 295 19.82 16.47 -7.53
C ALA A 295 20.32 15.95 -8.89
N SER A 296 21.64 16.02 -9.11
CA SER A 296 22.24 15.34 -10.25
C SER A 296 22.26 13.81 -10.03
N ALA A 297 22.28 13.04 -11.12
CA ALA A 297 22.46 11.59 -11.05
C ALA A 297 23.72 11.20 -10.25
N GLN A 298 24.81 11.94 -10.45
CA GLN A 298 26.08 11.69 -9.75
C GLN A 298 25.95 11.94 -8.25
N THR A 299 25.22 12.97 -7.83
CA THR A 299 24.96 13.27 -6.41
C THR A 299 24.21 12.12 -5.76
N VAL A 300 23.14 11.63 -6.39
CA VAL A 300 22.36 10.48 -5.88
C VAL A 300 23.21 9.21 -5.86
N CYS A 301 24.02 8.97 -6.90
CA CYS A 301 24.99 7.86 -6.91
C CYS A 301 26.00 7.94 -5.76
N ASN A 302 26.55 9.12 -5.46
CA ASN A 302 27.48 9.30 -4.36
C ASN A 302 26.82 8.99 -3.01
N ASN A 303 25.61 9.50 -2.77
CA ASN A 303 24.86 9.19 -1.55
C ASN A 303 24.52 7.69 -1.47
N MET A 304 24.18 7.05 -2.58
CA MET A 304 23.93 5.60 -2.61
C MET A 304 25.20 4.79 -2.29
N ARG A 305 26.38 5.25 -2.71
CA ARG A 305 27.65 4.62 -2.30
C ARG A 305 27.88 4.75 -0.80
N THR A 306 27.57 5.91 -0.21
CA THR A 306 27.67 6.11 1.25
C THR A 306 26.74 5.17 2.00
N LEU A 307 25.46 5.11 1.63
CA LEU A 307 24.50 4.18 2.23
C LEU A 307 24.93 2.71 2.03
N GLY A 308 25.36 2.36 0.81
CA GLY A 308 25.84 1.01 0.48
C GLY A 308 27.06 0.59 1.32
N ASN A 309 27.99 1.51 1.57
CA ASN A 309 29.13 1.25 2.46
C ASN A 309 28.68 0.96 3.90
N SER A 310 27.73 1.73 4.44
CA SER A 310 27.18 1.50 5.78
C SER A 310 26.46 0.15 5.91
N ILE A 311 25.80 -0.31 4.84
CA ILE A 311 25.12 -1.62 4.83
C ILE A 311 26.13 -2.76 4.66
N LYS A 312 27.12 -2.57 3.78
CA LYS A 312 28.19 -3.53 3.54
C LYS A 312 29.06 -3.75 4.79
N SER A 313 29.35 -2.69 5.55
CA SER A 313 30.22 -2.77 6.74
C SER A 313 29.66 -3.67 7.83
N VAL A 314 28.34 -3.84 7.91
CA VAL A 314 27.66 -4.77 8.83
C VAL A 314 27.25 -6.09 8.16
N GLY A 315 27.80 -6.39 6.97
CA GLY A 315 27.64 -7.66 6.29
C GLY A 315 26.24 -7.93 5.71
N LYS A 316 25.42 -6.90 5.52
CA LYS A 316 24.07 -7.05 4.99
C LYS A 316 24.05 -6.91 3.47
N LYS A 317 23.06 -7.56 2.85
CA LYS A 317 22.86 -7.54 1.40
C LYS A 317 21.98 -6.37 1.00
N LEU A 318 22.36 -5.63 -0.04
CA LEU A 318 21.60 -4.49 -0.55
C LEU A 318 20.96 -4.81 -1.91
N TRP A 319 19.66 -4.56 -2.00
CA TRP A 319 18.87 -4.60 -3.22
C TRP A 319 18.42 -3.19 -3.53
N ILE A 320 18.74 -2.69 -4.72
CA ILE A 320 18.43 -1.31 -5.10
C ILE A 320 17.40 -1.33 -6.21
N ALA A 321 16.30 -0.62 -6.02
CA ALA A 321 15.31 -0.42 -7.05
C ALA A 321 15.70 0.73 -7.98
N THR A 322 15.45 0.56 -9.27
CA THR A 322 15.50 1.68 -10.21
C THR A 322 14.37 2.66 -9.89
N VAL A 323 14.57 3.95 -10.13
CA VAL A 323 13.54 4.96 -9.91
C VAL A 323 12.39 4.74 -10.89
N THR A 324 11.16 4.70 -10.37
CA THR A 324 9.92 4.53 -11.16
C THR A 324 9.76 5.66 -12.19
N PRO A 325 8.95 5.46 -13.25
CA PRO A 325 8.60 6.56 -14.14
C PRO A 325 7.84 7.65 -13.40
N THR A 326 7.90 8.85 -13.97
CA THR A 326 7.09 9.98 -13.57
C THR A 326 6.67 10.63 -14.88
N ALA A 327 5.39 10.57 -15.21
CA ALA A 327 4.89 11.31 -16.36
C ALA A 327 4.51 12.73 -15.90
N ALA A 328 4.86 13.75 -16.70
CA ALA A 328 4.69 15.15 -16.33
C ALA A 328 3.22 15.57 -16.35
N THR A 329 2.46 15.06 -17.33
CA THR A 329 1.02 15.28 -17.47
C THR A 329 0.37 14.06 -18.10
N SER A 330 -0.90 13.83 -17.78
CA SER A 330 -1.78 12.95 -18.54
C SER A 330 -2.96 13.78 -19.07
N THR A 331 -3.34 13.60 -20.33
CA THR A 331 -4.57 14.18 -20.88
C THR A 331 -5.82 13.38 -20.52
N SER A 332 -5.66 12.16 -19.99
CA SER A 332 -6.75 11.30 -19.55
C SER A 332 -6.67 11.00 -18.05
N THR A 333 -7.83 10.89 -17.41
CA THR A 333 -7.98 10.51 -16.00
C THR A 333 -7.56 9.06 -15.71
N TYR A 334 -7.28 8.25 -16.74
CA TYR A 334 -7.11 6.80 -16.60
C TYR A 334 -5.82 6.26 -17.24
N TRP A 335 -4.88 7.12 -17.69
CA TRP A 335 -3.60 6.70 -18.28
C TRP A 335 -3.79 5.59 -19.31
N LEU A 336 -4.66 5.84 -20.30
CA LEU A 336 -5.20 4.80 -21.19
C LEU A 336 -4.24 4.38 -22.31
N GLY A 337 -3.25 5.24 -22.62
CA GLY A 337 -2.17 4.95 -23.57
C GLY A 337 -0.92 5.78 -23.31
N GLY A 338 0.23 5.31 -23.80
CA GLY A 338 1.50 6.04 -23.69
C GLY A 338 1.50 7.40 -24.38
N SER A 339 0.61 7.63 -25.36
CA SER A 339 0.43 8.91 -26.07
C SER A 339 -0.22 10.00 -25.22
N ASP A 340 -0.97 9.63 -24.18
CA ASP A 340 -1.65 10.58 -23.31
C ASP A 340 -0.70 11.16 -22.27
N GLN A 341 0.51 10.63 -22.19
CA GLN A 341 1.51 10.96 -21.19
C GLN A 341 2.61 11.82 -21.79
N SER A 342 3.02 12.86 -21.08
CA SER A 342 4.26 13.56 -21.37
C SER A 342 5.40 13.03 -20.51
N VAL A 343 6.60 12.94 -21.11
CA VAL A 343 7.81 12.58 -20.37
C VAL A 343 8.13 13.71 -19.39
N ASN A 344 8.34 13.39 -18.11
CA ASN A 344 8.79 14.39 -17.13
C ASN A 344 10.27 14.76 -17.32
N ALA A 345 10.62 15.96 -16.88
CA ALA A 345 11.91 16.61 -17.08
C ALA A 345 13.08 15.97 -16.31
N PHE A 346 12.85 15.05 -15.36
CA PHE A 346 13.92 14.50 -14.51
C PHE A 346 14.70 13.32 -15.14
N GLN A 347 15.24 13.56 -16.33
CA GLN A 347 16.07 12.61 -17.10
C GLN A 347 17.35 12.18 -16.36
N GLN A 348 17.75 12.89 -15.30
CA GLN A 348 18.84 12.53 -14.40
C GLN A 348 18.68 11.09 -13.86
N ARG A 349 17.44 10.61 -13.69
CA ARG A 349 17.18 9.24 -13.23
C ARG A 349 17.78 8.17 -14.14
N HIS A 350 17.99 8.45 -15.43
CA HIS A 350 18.53 7.46 -16.38
C HIS A 350 19.98 7.09 -16.04
N GLY A 351 20.79 8.11 -15.69
CA GLY A 351 22.15 7.90 -15.24
C GLY A 351 22.20 7.05 -13.96
N TYR A 352 21.31 7.32 -13.01
CA TYR A 352 21.20 6.55 -11.78
C TYR A 352 20.72 5.12 -12.02
N ASN A 353 19.63 4.92 -12.78
CA ASN A 353 19.08 3.61 -13.12
C ASN A 353 20.11 2.74 -13.86
N LYS A 354 20.91 3.33 -14.75
CA LYS A 354 22.03 2.64 -15.40
C LYS A 354 23.03 2.11 -14.38
N MET A 355 23.43 2.91 -13.40
CA MET A 355 24.36 2.49 -12.34
C MET A 355 23.76 1.40 -11.44
N VAL A 356 22.47 1.48 -11.11
CA VAL A 356 21.75 0.44 -10.36
C VAL A 356 21.81 -0.91 -11.09
N ARG A 357 21.50 -0.92 -12.38
CA ARG A 357 21.53 -2.16 -13.21
C ARG A 357 22.93 -2.73 -13.38
N GLN A 358 23.97 -1.89 -13.32
CA GLN A 358 25.37 -2.31 -13.37
C GLN A 358 25.90 -2.90 -12.06
N ILE A 359 25.08 -2.95 -11.00
CA ILE A 359 25.48 -3.42 -9.66
C ILE A 359 26.69 -2.61 -9.15
N ALA A 360 26.66 -1.30 -9.37
CA ALA A 360 27.83 -0.43 -9.17
C ALA A 360 28.02 0.06 -7.72
N PHE A 361 27.14 -0.33 -6.79
CA PHE A 361 27.12 0.19 -5.42
C PHE A 361 27.67 -0.81 -4.40
N PRO A 362 28.41 -0.36 -3.37
CA PRO A 362 28.90 -1.24 -2.31
C PRO A 362 27.75 -2.00 -1.61
N GLY A 363 27.96 -3.29 -1.36
CA GLY A 363 26.96 -4.16 -0.71
C GLY A 363 25.80 -4.57 -1.62
N GLN A 364 25.70 -3.99 -2.82
CA GLN A 364 24.67 -4.33 -3.77
C GLN A 364 24.88 -5.76 -4.29
N VAL A 365 23.87 -6.62 -4.11
CA VAL A 365 23.88 -8.00 -4.58
C VAL A 365 22.95 -8.23 -5.78
N GLY A 366 22.11 -7.23 -6.09
CA GLY A 366 21.18 -7.26 -7.20
C GLY A 366 20.39 -5.96 -7.30
N TYR A 367 19.41 -5.95 -8.19
CA TYR A 367 18.55 -4.79 -8.39
C TYR A 367 17.12 -5.20 -8.66
N ILE A 368 16.23 -4.22 -8.46
CA ILE A 368 14.80 -4.32 -8.65
C ILE A 368 14.46 -3.41 -9.83
N ASP A 369 14.24 -3.96 -11.01
CA ASP A 369 14.03 -3.15 -12.22
C ASP A 369 12.57 -2.76 -12.42
N ASN A 370 12.25 -1.52 -12.07
CA ASN A 370 10.93 -0.94 -12.28
C ASN A 370 10.61 -0.68 -13.77
N GLN A 371 11.45 -1.09 -14.72
CA GLN A 371 11.19 -0.99 -16.17
C GLN A 371 9.82 -1.55 -16.59
N TYR A 372 9.30 -2.61 -15.97
CA TYR A 372 7.99 -3.17 -16.34
C TYR A 372 6.82 -2.20 -16.07
N LEU A 373 7.05 -1.22 -15.19
CA LEU A 373 6.14 -0.12 -14.93
C LEU A 373 6.24 0.96 -16.00
N GLU A 374 7.11 0.80 -17.01
CA GLU A 374 7.35 1.76 -18.08
C GLU A 374 6.99 1.21 -19.46
N THR A 375 6.55 2.06 -20.39
CA THR A 375 6.25 1.65 -21.77
C THR A 375 7.50 1.17 -22.53
N ALA A 376 8.66 1.71 -22.17
CA ALA A 376 9.98 1.22 -22.55
C ALA A 376 10.98 1.54 -21.43
N ARG A 377 12.15 0.89 -21.46
CA ARG A 377 13.21 1.13 -20.47
C ARG A 377 13.53 2.61 -20.39
N ASP A 378 13.38 3.15 -19.18
CA ASP A 378 13.67 4.54 -18.87
C ASP A 378 12.88 5.54 -19.76
N SER A 379 11.73 5.14 -20.31
CA SER A 379 10.85 6.03 -21.11
C SER A 379 10.32 7.22 -20.30
N GLY A 380 10.16 7.06 -18.99
CA GLY A 380 9.53 8.05 -18.10
C GLY A 380 8.01 8.02 -18.17
N LEU A 381 7.43 7.13 -18.97
CA LEU A 381 6.00 6.98 -19.16
C LEU A 381 5.56 5.69 -18.47
N TRP A 382 4.47 5.77 -17.71
CA TRP A 382 3.88 4.59 -17.08
C TRP A 382 3.40 3.61 -18.14
N ASN A 383 3.71 2.33 -17.94
CA ASN A 383 3.17 1.26 -18.75
C ASN A 383 1.66 1.19 -18.51
N THR A 384 0.91 1.58 -19.51
CA THR A 384 -0.55 1.46 -19.53
C THR A 384 -0.89 0.00 -19.84
N LEU A 385 -2.01 -0.54 -19.32
CA LEU A 385 -2.42 -1.95 -19.50
C LEU A 385 -2.79 -2.35 -20.95
N GLY A 386 -2.24 -1.67 -21.96
CA GLY A 386 -2.48 -1.90 -23.37
C GLY A 386 -3.86 -1.41 -23.76
N GLY A 387 -3.92 -0.27 -24.45
CA GLY A 387 -5.11 0.20 -25.16
C GLY A 387 -6.40 0.04 -24.38
N GLY A 388 -6.54 0.77 -23.27
CA GLY A 388 -7.88 0.98 -22.75
C GLY A 388 -8.66 1.66 -23.87
N ASN A 389 -9.58 0.92 -24.50
CA ASN A 389 -10.48 1.50 -25.48
C ASN A 389 -11.04 2.77 -24.85
N GLN A 390 -10.82 3.90 -25.51
CA GLN A 390 -11.56 5.10 -25.19
C GLN A 390 -13.02 4.68 -25.22
N TYR A 391 -13.68 4.66 -24.06
CA TYR A 391 -15.11 4.84 -24.05
C TYR A 391 -15.30 6.28 -24.49
N THR A 392 -15.26 6.49 -25.81
CA THR A 392 -15.74 7.73 -26.38
C THR A 392 -17.16 7.82 -25.89
N ASN A 393 -17.46 8.82 -25.07
CA ASN A 393 -18.83 9.19 -24.78
C ASN A 393 -19.54 9.12 -26.13
N VAL A 394 -20.48 8.17 -26.26
CA VAL A 394 -21.30 8.14 -27.46
C VAL A 394 -22.02 9.47 -27.41
N THR A 395 -21.63 10.39 -28.30
CA THR A 395 -22.31 11.65 -28.44
C THR A 395 -23.69 11.31 -28.98
N CYS A 396 -24.65 11.09 -28.08
CA CYS A 396 -26.04 11.09 -28.47
C CYS A 396 -26.31 12.50 -28.98
N THR A 397 -26.42 12.66 -30.30
CA THR A 397 -26.91 13.91 -30.87
C THR A 397 -28.28 14.15 -30.23
N SER A 398 -28.49 15.31 -29.62
CA SER A 398 -29.76 15.64 -28.97
C SER A 398 -30.91 15.38 -29.94
N GLY A 399 -31.77 14.40 -29.61
CA GLY A 399 -32.91 13.99 -30.45
C GLY A 399 -32.80 12.63 -31.15
N SER A 400 -31.70 11.86 -30.99
CA SER A 400 -31.64 10.46 -31.46
C SER A 400 -31.81 9.47 -30.31
N ASN A 401 -32.86 8.65 -30.37
CA ASN A 401 -33.13 7.55 -29.42
C ASN A 401 -32.42 6.23 -29.81
N ASN A 402 -31.51 6.26 -30.78
CA ASN A 402 -30.78 5.09 -31.25
C ASN A 402 -29.29 5.20 -30.86
N VAL A 403 -28.83 4.29 -30.00
CA VAL A 403 -27.40 3.99 -29.87
C VAL A 403 -27.08 2.88 -30.87
N SER A 404 -26.70 3.25 -32.09
CA SER A 404 -26.19 2.31 -33.09
C SER A 404 -24.66 2.38 -33.10
N GLY A 405 -24.00 1.34 -32.60
CA GLY A 405 -22.55 1.20 -32.65
C GLY A 405 -22.09 -0.18 -32.20
N THR A 406 -20.99 -0.66 -32.79
CA THR A 406 -20.28 -1.86 -32.31
C THR A 406 -19.48 -1.46 -31.08
N PHE A 407 -19.74 -2.06 -29.93
CA PHE A 407 -18.89 -1.92 -28.74
C PHE A 407 -17.95 -3.12 -28.66
N THR A 408 -16.65 -2.86 -28.61
CA THR A 408 -15.66 -3.88 -28.26
C THR A 408 -15.40 -3.77 -26.77
N MET A 409 -16.08 -4.60 -25.99
CA MET A 409 -15.75 -4.78 -24.57
C MET A 409 -14.73 -5.91 -24.47
N GLN A 410 -13.60 -5.63 -23.82
CA GLN A 410 -12.74 -6.70 -23.34
C GLN A 410 -13.36 -7.24 -22.05
N ASP A 411 -13.63 -8.54 -22.00
CA ASP A 411 -14.12 -9.20 -20.79
C ASP A 411 -12.98 -9.28 -19.77
N ASP A 412 -12.83 -8.23 -19.00
CA ASP A 412 -11.89 -8.16 -17.88
C ASP A 412 -12.51 -8.73 -16.59
N GLY A 413 -13.67 -9.39 -16.68
CA GLY A 413 -14.42 -9.91 -15.52
C GLY A 413 -15.15 -8.82 -14.70
N MET A 414 -15.23 -7.58 -15.19
CA MET A 414 -15.97 -6.51 -14.52
C MET A 414 -17.44 -6.46 -14.96
N ALA A 415 -18.34 -6.35 -13.98
CA ALA A 415 -19.75 -6.07 -14.27
C ALA A 415 -19.94 -4.62 -14.73
N CYS A 416 -20.70 -4.41 -15.81
CA CYS A 416 -21.03 -3.09 -16.32
C CYS A 416 -22.34 -2.58 -15.67
N ARG A 417 -22.37 -1.31 -15.26
CA ARG A 417 -23.57 -0.63 -14.71
C ARG A 417 -24.23 0.19 -15.81
N LEU A 418 -25.51 -0.07 -16.08
CA LEU A 418 -26.37 0.83 -16.86
C LEU A 418 -27.19 1.68 -15.89
N LEU A 419 -27.13 3.01 -16.04
CA LEU A 419 -27.98 3.95 -15.31
C LEU A 419 -29.16 4.34 -16.21
N GLY A 420 -30.39 4.08 -15.75
CA GLY A 420 -31.59 4.61 -16.39
C GLY A 420 -31.84 6.06 -15.96
N ASP A 421 -32.26 6.91 -16.89
CA ASP A 421 -32.73 8.26 -16.60
C ASP A 421 -34.10 8.20 -15.89
N ALA A 422 -34.19 8.79 -14.70
CA ALA A 422 -35.39 8.79 -13.86
C ALA A 422 -36.46 9.82 -14.30
N THR A 423 -36.27 10.54 -15.41
CA THR A 423 -37.11 11.72 -15.72
C THR A 423 -38.37 11.43 -16.54
N THR A 424 -38.65 10.19 -16.95
CA THR A 424 -39.88 9.89 -17.75
C THR A 424 -40.95 9.18 -16.91
N PRO A 425 -42.07 9.84 -16.55
CA PRO A 425 -43.16 9.21 -15.81
C PRO A 425 -43.98 8.33 -16.75
N GLY A 426 -43.91 7.01 -16.57
CA GLY A 426 -44.76 6.10 -17.31
C GLY A 426 -44.37 4.64 -17.15
N TYR A 427 -45.15 3.92 -16.35
CA TYR A 427 -45.31 2.47 -16.33
C TYR A 427 -44.42 1.60 -15.43
N TYR A 428 -43.28 2.09 -14.94
CA TYR A 428 -42.61 1.49 -13.78
C TYR A 428 -42.30 2.62 -12.80
N GLY A 429 -42.51 2.39 -11.49
CA GLY A 429 -42.33 3.40 -10.46
C GLY A 429 -41.00 4.14 -10.59
N THR A 430 -40.92 5.33 -10.00
CA THR A 430 -39.82 6.32 -10.04
C THR A 430 -38.47 5.84 -9.47
N GLY A 431 -38.08 4.60 -9.77
CA GLY A 431 -36.93 3.90 -9.25
C GLY A 431 -35.84 3.74 -10.31
N SER A 432 -34.63 4.13 -9.96
CA SER A 432 -33.43 3.98 -10.77
C SER A 432 -33.05 2.51 -10.83
N GLY A 433 -33.60 1.76 -11.79
CA GLY A 433 -33.27 0.35 -11.98
C GLY A 433 -31.78 0.18 -12.28
N THR A 434 -31.08 -0.61 -11.45
CA THR A 434 -29.68 -0.98 -11.69
C THR A 434 -29.63 -2.44 -12.11
N ALA A 435 -28.95 -2.74 -13.22
CA ALA A 435 -28.73 -4.12 -13.67
C ALA A 435 -27.22 -4.43 -13.71
N LEU A 436 -26.85 -5.63 -13.25
CA LEU A 436 -25.50 -6.18 -13.42
C LEU A 436 -25.48 -7.07 -14.66
N LEU A 437 -24.59 -6.78 -15.61
CA LEU A 437 -24.37 -7.58 -16.81
C LEU A 437 -23.10 -8.42 -16.67
N ARG A 438 -23.20 -9.72 -16.94
CA ARG A 438 -22.06 -10.62 -17.16
C ARG A 438 -21.95 -10.91 -18.64
N VAL A 439 -20.84 -10.54 -19.26
CA VAL A 439 -20.55 -10.90 -20.65
C VAL A 439 -20.22 -12.41 -20.70
N LEU A 440 -20.88 -13.15 -21.59
CA LEU A 440 -20.67 -14.59 -21.75
C LEU A 440 -19.82 -14.90 -22.99
N THR A 441 -19.92 -14.07 -24.03
CA THR A 441 -19.10 -14.15 -25.25
C THR A 441 -18.92 -12.75 -25.84
N THR A 442 -18.15 -12.63 -26.93
CA THR A 442 -18.01 -11.38 -27.71
C THR A 442 -19.33 -10.82 -28.25
N THR A 443 -20.44 -11.58 -28.21
CA THR A 443 -21.75 -11.15 -28.76
C THR A 443 -22.93 -11.36 -27.82
N THR A 444 -22.72 -11.92 -26.62
CA THR A 444 -23.80 -12.20 -25.66
C THR A 444 -23.43 -11.81 -24.24
N ALA A 445 -24.38 -11.21 -23.53
CA ALA A 445 -24.32 -10.93 -22.10
C ALA A 445 -25.58 -11.43 -21.40
N GLN A 446 -25.43 -11.79 -20.13
CA GLN A 446 -26.50 -12.25 -19.24
C GLN A 446 -26.72 -11.22 -18.13
N ILE A 447 -27.97 -10.87 -17.88
CA ILE A 447 -28.34 -10.00 -16.75
C ILE A 447 -28.37 -10.85 -15.49
N PHE A 448 -27.54 -10.49 -14.51
CA PHE A 448 -27.30 -11.29 -13.29
C PHE A 448 -28.19 -10.87 -12.12
N SER A 449 -28.57 -9.60 -12.05
CA SER A 449 -29.61 -9.12 -11.15
C SER A 449 -30.22 -7.83 -11.68
N GLN A 450 -31.51 -7.66 -11.44
CA GLN A 450 -32.24 -6.42 -11.66
C GLN A 450 -32.73 -5.96 -10.29
N ASN A 451 -32.21 -4.83 -9.80
CA ASN A 451 -32.76 -4.23 -8.60
C ASN A 451 -34.00 -3.43 -9.01
N VAL A 452 -35.18 -4.01 -8.79
CA VAL A 452 -36.43 -3.27 -8.72
C VAL A 452 -36.61 -2.95 -7.24
N ASP A 453 -36.82 -1.68 -6.89
CA ASP A 453 -36.67 -1.06 -5.56
C ASP A 453 -37.46 -1.64 -4.35
N THR A 454 -37.76 -2.94 -4.27
CA THR A 454 -38.49 -3.55 -3.14
C THR A 454 -37.99 -4.90 -2.64
N GLY A 455 -36.90 -5.45 -3.16
CA GLY A 455 -36.33 -6.69 -2.62
C GLY A 455 -35.53 -7.46 -3.66
N VAL A 456 -34.38 -7.98 -3.25
CA VAL A 456 -33.54 -8.84 -4.07
C VAL A 456 -34.28 -10.17 -4.26
N GLU A 457 -35.03 -10.30 -5.36
CA GLU A 457 -35.37 -11.62 -5.86
C GLU A 457 -34.08 -12.25 -6.40
N THR A 458 -33.60 -13.27 -5.71
CA THR A 458 -32.63 -14.19 -6.29
C THR A 458 -33.27 -14.75 -7.56
N ALA A 459 -32.67 -14.48 -8.72
CA ALA A 459 -33.03 -15.16 -9.94
C ALA A 459 -32.95 -16.66 -9.65
N ASN A 460 -34.12 -17.30 -9.56
CA ASN A 460 -34.25 -18.71 -9.25
C ASN A 460 -33.31 -19.53 -10.14
N ASN A 461 -32.76 -20.61 -9.56
CA ASN A 461 -32.10 -21.72 -10.25
C ASN A 461 -33.06 -22.40 -11.26
N ALA A 462 -33.45 -21.69 -12.31
CA ALA A 462 -34.23 -22.22 -13.40
C ALA A 462 -33.28 -22.49 -14.57
N THR A 463 -33.23 -23.75 -14.95
CA THR A 463 -32.42 -24.41 -15.97
C THR A 463 -32.69 -23.95 -17.41
N ALA A 464 -32.89 -22.65 -17.63
CA ALA A 464 -33.09 -22.05 -18.93
C ALA A 464 -31.99 -21.00 -19.18
N SER A 465 -30.94 -21.45 -19.88
CA SER A 465 -30.09 -20.54 -20.64
C SER A 465 -30.96 -19.78 -21.64
N GLN A 466 -31.37 -18.55 -21.30
CA GLN A 466 -31.89 -17.64 -22.31
C GLN A 466 -30.71 -17.01 -23.03
N SER A 467 -30.26 -17.67 -24.09
CA SER A 467 -29.43 -17.04 -25.12
C SER A 467 -30.31 -16.10 -25.93
N GLY A 468 -30.47 -14.86 -25.45
CA GLY A 468 -31.11 -13.79 -26.20
C GLY A 468 -30.07 -12.93 -26.90
N THR A 469 -30.23 -12.70 -28.21
CA THR A 469 -29.70 -11.49 -28.84
C THR A 469 -30.47 -10.33 -28.21
N ALA A 470 -29.80 -9.45 -27.46
CA ALA A 470 -30.44 -8.26 -26.90
C ALA A 470 -30.80 -7.29 -28.04
N ARG A 471 -31.91 -7.53 -28.73
CA ARG A 471 -32.60 -6.50 -29.51
C ARG A 471 -33.40 -5.67 -28.52
N ILE A 472 -32.82 -4.54 -28.11
CA ILE A 472 -33.58 -3.47 -27.45
C ILE A 472 -34.60 -2.99 -28.47
N THR A 473 -35.85 -3.42 -28.28
CA THR A 473 -36.95 -3.12 -29.18
C THR A 473 -37.46 -1.73 -28.85
N THR A 474 -37.70 -0.95 -29.90
CA THR A 474 -38.26 0.41 -29.94
C THR A 474 -39.18 0.76 -28.78
N GLY A 475 -38.62 1.42 -27.77
CA GLY A 475 -39.32 2.08 -26.68
C GLY A 475 -38.56 3.37 -26.36
N ILE A 476 -39.29 4.45 -26.10
CA ILE A 476 -38.74 5.78 -25.83
C ILE A 476 -38.01 5.71 -24.47
N TYR A 477 -36.69 5.57 -24.50
CA TYR A 477 -35.84 5.61 -23.31
C TYR A 477 -34.71 6.62 -23.55
N GLY A 478 -34.71 7.70 -22.78
CA GLY A 478 -33.57 8.58 -22.67
C GLY A 478 -32.48 7.90 -21.84
N PHE A 479 -31.25 7.86 -22.36
CA PHE A 479 -30.08 7.45 -21.59
C PHE A 479 -29.21 8.69 -21.39
N THR A 480 -28.84 8.98 -20.15
CA THR A 480 -27.75 9.90 -19.84
C THR A 480 -26.51 9.08 -19.51
N THR A 481 -25.41 9.35 -20.21
CA THR A 481 -24.12 8.71 -19.95
C THR A 481 -23.44 9.42 -18.78
N ASP A 482 -23.91 9.15 -17.56
CA ASP A 482 -23.08 9.40 -16.39
C ASP A 482 -22.22 8.15 -16.17
N GLY A 483 -20.91 8.34 -16.05
CA GLY A 483 -19.89 7.33 -16.34
C GLY A 483 -20.00 5.99 -15.60
N VAL A 484 -19.21 5.01 -16.07
CA VAL A 484 -19.08 3.70 -15.43
C VAL A 484 -18.46 3.88 -14.04
N HIS A 485 -19.28 3.75 -13.00
CA HIS A 485 -18.81 3.65 -11.62
C HIS A 485 -18.62 2.17 -11.27
N PRO A 486 -17.39 1.67 -11.08
CA PRO A 486 -17.22 0.34 -10.49
C PRO A 486 -17.89 0.35 -9.11
N THR A 487 -18.84 -0.55 -8.90
CA THR A 487 -19.40 -0.74 -7.58
C THR A 487 -18.32 -1.33 -6.68
N ARG A 488 -18.43 -1.08 -5.37
CA ARG A 488 -17.55 -1.64 -4.33
C ARG A 488 -17.32 -3.15 -4.52
N ALA A 489 -18.35 -3.90 -4.92
CA ALA A 489 -18.28 -5.34 -5.18
C ALA A 489 -17.38 -5.71 -6.38
N ALA A 490 -17.32 -4.88 -7.43
CA ALA A 490 -16.42 -5.11 -8.57
C ALA A 490 -14.96 -4.84 -8.20
N SER A 491 -14.71 -3.78 -7.42
CA SER A 491 -13.38 -3.50 -6.89
C SER A 491 -12.91 -4.57 -5.90
N GLU A 492 -13.81 -5.09 -5.06
CA GLU A 492 -13.55 -6.21 -4.13
C GLU A 492 -13.23 -7.51 -4.88
N TYR A 493 -13.92 -7.79 -6.00
CA TYR A 493 -13.62 -8.94 -6.84
C TYR A 493 -12.24 -8.81 -7.51
N CYS A 494 -11.92 -7.67 -8.14
CA CYS A 494 -10.62 -7.45 -8.78
C CYS A 494 -9.46 -7.50 -7.77
N ALA A 495 -9.65 -6.97 -6.55
CA ALA A 495 -8.68 -7.09 -5.47
C ALA A 495 -8.51 -8.55 -4.99
N SER A 496 -9.60 -9.33 -4.92
CA SER A 496 -9.56 -10.76 -4.59
C SER A 496 -8.82 -11.60 -5.64
N GLN A 497 -8.79 -11.14 -6.91
CA GLN A 497 -8.08 -11.76 -8.01
C GLN A 497 -6.63 -11.23 -8.17
N GLY A 498 -6.18 -10.32 -7.30
CA GLY A 498 -4.81 -9.83 -7.27
C GLY A 498 -4.44 -8.80 -8.35
N PHE A 499 -5.42 -8.04 -8.86
CA PHE A 499 -5.19 -6.91 -9.76
C PHE A 499 -4.87 -5.64 -8.98
N MET A 500 -3.83 -4.90 -9.40
CA MET A 500 -3.51 -3.56 -8.86
C MET A 500 -4.35 -2.49 -9.56
N ALA A 501 -4.90 -1.55 -8.80
CA ALA A 501 -5.51 -0.33 -9.36
C ALA A 501 -4.40 0.59 -9.93
N PRO A 502 -4.63 1.28 -11.07
CA PRO A 502 -3.68 2.23 -11.62
C PRO A 502 -3.46 3.43 -10.68
N ILE A 503 -2.20 3.82 -10.51
CA ILE A 503 -1.77 4.96 -9.69
C ILE A 503 -1.77 6.21 -10.57
N LEU A 504 -2.58 7.22 -10.24
CA LEU A 504 -2.56 8.53 -10.91
C LEU A 504 -1.61 9.48 -10.17
N SER A 505 -0.73 10.21 -10.88
CA SER A 505 0.06 11.32 -10.30
C SER A 505 -0.54 12.68 -10.69
N ALA A 506 -0.55 13.67 -9.79
CA ALA A 506 -0.80 15.08 -10.13
C ALA A 506 0.07 16.05 -9.31
N SER A 507 0.68 16.98 -10.07
CA SER A 507 1.31 18.28 -9.77
C SER A 507 1.87 18.56 -8.37
#